data_AF-X1J5I9-F1
#
_entry.id   AF-X1J5I9-F1
#
_cell.length_a   1.000
_cell.length_b   1.000
_cell.length_c   1.000
_cell.angle_alpha   90.00
_cell.angle_beta   90.00
_cell.angle_gamma   90.00
#
_symmetry.space_group_name_H-M   'P 1'
#
loop_
_entity.id
_entity.type
_entity.pdbx_description
1 polymer ?
#
loop_
_entity_poly.entity_id
_entity_poly.type
_entity_poly.pdbx_seq_one_letter_code
_entity_poly.pdbx_strand_id
1 'polypeptide(L)'
;MKRFVNKAIEKIARLDKEQIHSFLTALTADNELLKMVFDSMLDGVIVTDSQHKILLYNKSAKRMIPFVKGDAAGKLIWKMISDREIAGFFKEKLVNQEKVKDHEFTLDNGLVRTLSCTLMPLVLEG
;
A
#
# COMPACT_ATOMS: atom_id res chain seq x y z
N MET A 1 -18.40 0.90 8.49
CA MET A 1 -17.32 0.64 9.47
C MET A 1 -17.07 1.80 10.45
N LYS A 2 -16.72 3.04 10.03
CA LYS A 2 -16.47 4.18 10.95
C LYS A 2 -17.57 4.41 12.01
N ARG A 3 -18.85 4.35 11.62
CA ARG A 3 -19.99 4.52 12.55
C ARG A 3 -20.12 3.42 13.61
N PHE A 4 -19.72 2.19 13.30
CA PHE A 4 -19.82 1.05 14.22
C PHE A 4 -18.68 1.09 15.25
N VAL A 5 -17.45 1.38 14.78
CA VAL A 5 -16.28 1.59 15.64
C VAL A 5 -16.47 2.78 16.58
N ASN A 6 -16.99 3.92 16.09
CA ASN A 6 -17.24 5.09 16.94
C ASN A 6 -18.27 4.80 18.04
N LYS A 7 -19.36 4.08 17.73
CA LYS A 7 -20.35 3.65 18.73
C LYS A 7 -19.78 2.65 19.74
N ALA A 8 -18.87 1.78 19.32
CA ALA A 8 -18.19 0.85 20.21
C ALA A 8 -17.23 1.59 21.15
N ILE A 9 -16.50 2.60 20.67
CA ILE A 9 -15.64 3.46 21.47
C ILE A 9 -16.45 4.23 22.52
N GLU A 10 -17.59 4.81 22.15
CA GLU A 10 -18.49 5.52 23.08
C GLU A 10 -19.01 4.63 24.22
N LYS A 11 -19.16 3.33 23.97
CA LYS A 11 -19.71 2.37 24.92
C LYS A 11 -18.65 1.45 25.53
N ILE A 12 -17.36 1.67 25.25
CA ILE A 12 -16.29 0.74 25.61
C ILE A 12 -16.19 0.50 27.12
N ALA A 13 -16.54 1.51 27.93
CA ALA A 13 -16.60 1.43 29.39
C ALA A 13 -17.76 0.58 29.94
N ARG A 14 -18.75 0.23 29.10
CA ARG A 14 -19.91 -0.60 29.46
C ARG A 14 -19.86 -2.00 28.85
N LEU A 15 -18.84 -2.29 28.04
CA LEU A 15 -18.70 -3.62 27.44
C LEU A 15 -18.14 -4.59 28.46
N ASP A 16 -18.72 -5.79 28.52
CA ASP A 16 -18.14 -6.90 29.26
C ASP A 16 -16.99 -7.56 28.47
N LYS A 17 -16.30 -8.51 29.12
CA LYS A 17 -15.15 -9.20 28.53
C LYS A 17 -15.51 -9.99 27.26
N GLU A 18 -16.70 -10.60 27.19
CA GLU A 18 -17.14 -11.38 26.03
C GLU A 18 -17.44 -10.47 24.84
N GLN A 19 -18.09 -9.34 25.10
CA GLN A 19 -18.39 -8.32 24.09
C GLN A 19 -17.13 -7.70 23.52
N ILE A 20 -16.12 -7.41 24.35
CA ILE A 20 -14.81 -6.92 23.90
C ILE A 20 -14.13 -7.98 23.01
N HIS A 21 -14.13 -9.24 23.44
CA HIS A 21 -13.53 -10.32 22.66
C HIS A 21 -14.21 -10.49 21.30
N SER A 22 -15.54 -10.55 21.28
CA SER A 22 -16.34 -10.66 20.05
C SER A 22 -16.07 -9.48 19.10
N PHE A 23 -15.98 -8.26 19.64
CA PHE A 23 -15.66 -7.07 18.86
C PHE A 23 -14.26 -7.11 18.25
N LEU A 24 -13.24 -7.50 19.02
CA LEU A 24 -11.87 -7.64 18.51
C LEU A 24 -11.75 -8.74 17.45
N THR A 25 -12.45 -9.86 17.63
CA THR A 25 -12.53 -10.93 16.64
C THR A 25 -13.16 -10.44 15.34
N ALA A 26 -14.28 -9.72 15.42
CA ALA A 26 -14.94 -9.15 14.24
C ALA A 26 -14.03 -8.15 13.51
N LEU A 27 -13.34 -7.26 14.24
CA LEU A 27 -12.38 -6.32 13.65
C LEU A 27 -11.19 -7.02 12.98
N THR A 28 -10.72 -8.12 13.56
CA THR A 28 -9.61 -8.90 13.00
C THR A 28 -10.06 -9.57 11.72
N ALA A 29 -11.24 -10.21 11.72
CA ALA A 29 -11.82 -10.85 10.54
C ALA A 29 -12.05 -9.85 9.39
N ASP A 30 -12.56 -8.65 9.68
CA ASP A 30 -12.73 -7.59 8.68
C ASP A 30 -11.39 -7.16 8.08
N ASN A 31 -10.36 -6.96 8.91
CA ASN A 31 -9.02 -6.60 8.43
C ASN A 31 -8.37 -7.72 7.61
N GLU A 32 -8.56 -8.99 8.00
CA GLU A 32 -8.06 -10.14 7.24
C GLU A 32 -8.73 -10.25 5.88
N LEU A 33 -10.05 -10.03 5.80
CA LEU A 33 -10.77 -9.99 4.54
C LEU A 33 -10.26 -8.87 3.64
N LEU A 34 -10.10 -7.65 4.17
CA LEU A 34 -9.54 -6.53 3.41
C LEU A 34 -8.13 -6.82 2.91
N LYS A 35 -7.27 -7.42 3.75
CA LYS A 35 -5.92 -7.83 3.37
C LYS A 35 -5.95 -8.90 2.28
N MET A 36 -6.84 -9.87 2.38
CA MET A 36 -7.00 -10.92 1.37
C MET A 36 -7.43 -10.34 0.03
N VAL A 37 -8.42 -9.44 0.03
CA VAL A 37 -8.87 -8.73 -1.17
C VAL A 37 -7.72 -7.92 -1.77
N PHE A 38 -7.04 -7.11 -0.96
CA PHE A 38 -5.89 -6.29 -1.37
C PHE A 38 -4.76 -7.14 -2.00
N ASP A 39 -4.43 -8.28 -1.41
CA ASP A 39 -3.42 -9.22 -1.90
C ASP A 39 -3.85 -10.03 -3.13
N SER A 40 -5.16 -10.18 -3.36
CA SER A 40 -5.72 -10.93 -4.49
C SER A 40 -5.88 -10.09 -5.77
N MET A 41 -5.82 -8.76 -5.66
CA MET A 41 -5.89 -7.85 -6.81
C MET A 41 -4.81 -8.17 -7.84
N LEU A 42 -5.14 -8.15 -9.12
CA LEU A 42 -4.15 -8.34 -10.19
C LEU A 42 -3.19 -7.17 -10.27
N ASP A 43 -3.70 -5.95 -10.15
CA ASP A 43 -2.91 -4.73 -10.19
C ASP A 43 -2.01 -4.58 -8.95
N GLY A 44 -0.81 -4.06 -9.18
CA GLY A 44 0.11 -3.70 -8.10
C GLY A 44 -0.29 -2.38 -7.46
N VAL A 45 -0.54 -2.40 -6.15
CA VAL A 45 -0.85 -1.19 -5.38
C VAL A 45 0.24 -0.94 -4.36
N ILE A 46 0.76 0.29 -4.33
CA ILE A 46 1.73 0.78 -3.33
C ILE A 46 1.21 2.10 -2.78
N VAL A 47 1.21 2.22 -1.46
CA VAL A 47 0.83 3.44 -0.75
C VAL A 47 2.04 3.92 0.04
N THR A 48 2.34 5.22 -0.07
CA THR A 48 3.41 5.87 0.69
C THR A 48 2.87 6.96 1.60
N ASP A 49 3.61 7.30 2.64
CA ASP A 49 3.37 8.52 3.43
C ASP A 49 3.87 9.78 2.70
N SER A 50 3.72 10.94 3.35
CA SER A 50 4.19 12.25 2.84
C SER A 50 5.72 12.37 2.78
N GLN A 51 6.46 11.46 3.40
CA GLN A 51 7.92 11.35 3.31
C GLN A 51 8.35 10.28 2.29
N HIS A 52 7.41 9.77 1.49
CA HIS A 52 7.62 8.72 0.48
C HIS A 52 8.08 7.38 1.03
N LYS A 53 7.83 7.12 2.33
CA LYS A 53 8.04 5.81 2.93
C LYS A 53 6.83 4.93 2.64
N ILE A 54 7.08 3.68 2.28
CA ILE A 54 6.02 2.72 1.97
C ILE A 54 5.23 2.43 3.24
N LEU A 55 3.92 2.68 3.19
CA LEU A 55 2.96 2.30 4.24
C LEU A 55 2.42 0.89 4.00
N LEU A 56 2.00 0.62 2.76
CA LEU A 56 1.35 -0.63 2.36
C LEU A 56 1.70 -0.96 0.91
N TYR A 57 1.78 -2.24 0.59
CA TYR A 57 1.93 -2.73 -0.77
C TYR A 57 1.36 -4.15 -0.87
N ASN A 58 0.69 -4.47 -1.97
CA ASN A 58 0.11 -5.81 -2.14
C ASN A 58 1.10 -6.81 -2.74
N LYS A 59 0.73 -8.09 -2.72
CA LYS A 59 1.54 -9.16 -3.37
C LYS A 59 1.79 -8.91 -4.85
N SER A 60 0.86 -8.27 -5.57
CA SER A 60 1.01 -8.00 -7.00
C SER A 60 2.10 -6.96 -7.28
N ALA A 61 2.14 -5.87 -6.51
CA ALA A 61 3.22 -4.89 -6.57
C ALA A 61 4.58 -5.55 -6.34
N LYS A 62 4.67 -6.47 -5.37
CA LYS A 62 5.88 -7.23 -5.08
C LYS A 62 6.36 -8.12 -6.23
N ARG A 63 5.45 -8.62 -7.07
CA ARG A 63 5.76 -9.46 -8.24
C ARG A 63 6.10 -8.63 -9.48
N MET A 64 5.47 -7.47 -9.60
CA MET A 64 5.59 -6.58 -10.76
C MET A 64 6.85 -5.71 -10.69
N ILE A 65 7.13 -5.13 -9.53
CA ILE A 65 8.29 -4.26 -9.33
C ILE A 65 9.44 -5.06 -8.71
N PRO A 66 10.67 -4.90 -9.21
CA PRO A 66 11.84 -5.60 -8.67
C PRO A 66 12.25 -4.97 -7.33
N PHE A 67 11.56 -5.39 -6.26
CA PHE A 67 11.89 -4.97 -4.91
C PHE A 67 13.17 -5.66 -4.41
N VAL A 68 14.02 -4.91 -3.69
CA VAL A 68 15.14 -5.49 -2.95
C VAL A 68 14.61 -6.41 -1.85
N LYS A 69 15.39 -7.45 -1.50
CA LYS A 69 15.00 -8.41 -0.47
C LYS A 69 14.84 -7.73 0.89
N GLY A 70 13.79 -8.13 1.61
CA GLY A 70 13.49 -7.66 2.96
C GLY A 70 12.10 -7.01 3.05
N ASP A 71 11.78 -6.51 4.25
CA ASP A 71 10.57 -5.72 4.46
C ASP A 71 10.75 -4.31 3.89
N ALA A 72 9.77 -3.87 3.11
CA ALA A 72 9.74 -2.55 2.49
C ALA A 72 8.98 -1.52 3.33
N ALA A 73 8.19 -1.95 4.31
CA ALA A 73 7.43 -1.05 5.16
C ALA A 73 8.35 -0.05 5.90
N GLY A 74 7.93 1.22 5.92
CA GLY A 74 8.65 2.32 6.57
C GLY A 74 9.91 2.81 5.84
N LYS A 75 10.25 2.22 4.69
CA LYS A 75 11.42 2.61 3.89
C LYS A 75 11.02 3.44 2.68
N LEU A 76 11.92 4.31 2.24
CA LEU A 76 11.74 5.11 1.02
C LEU A 76 11.53 4.20 -0.20
N ILE A 77 10.49 4.48 -0.98
CA ILE A 77 10.09 3.63 -2.11
C ILE A 77 11.23 3.37 -3.11
N TRP A 78 11.93 4.41 -3.54
CA TRP A 78 13.05 4.30 -4.48
C TRP A 78 14.30 3.61 -3.90
N LYS A 79 14.44 3.50 -2.57
CA LYS A 79 15.52 2.69 -1.97
C LYS A 79 15.19 1.21 -1.98
N MET A 80 13.92 0.87 -2.15
CA MET A 80 13.44 -0.51 -2.15
C MET A 80 13.29 -1.08 -3.56
N ILE A 81 13.46 -0.30 -4.62
CA ILE A 81 13.42 -0.77 -6.02
C ILE A 81 14.86 -0.97 -6.48
N SER A 82 15.20 -2.17 -6.97
CA SER A 82 16.57 -2.46 -7.44
C SER A 82 16.86 -1.91 -8.83
N ASP A 83 15.82 -1.75 -9.64
CA ASP A 83 15.93 -1.12 -10.96
C ASP A 83 16.13 0.40 -10.79
N ARG A 84 17.25 0.90 -11.34
CA ARG A 84 17.66 2.31 -11.17
C ARG A 84 16.78 3.28 -11.95
N GLU A 85 16.26 2.88 -13.10
CA GLU A 85 15.40 3.72 -13.93
C GLU A 85 14.06 3.92 -13.23
N ILE A 86 13.44 2.82 -12.80
CA ILE A 86 12.18 2.87 -12.04
C ILE A 86 12.38 3.62 -10.73
N ALA A 87 13.44 3.32 -9.97
CA ALA A 87 13.72 4.02 -8.70
C ALA A 87 13.90 5.53 -8.90
N GLY A 88 14.63 5.94 -9.95
CA GLY A 88 14.85 7.34 -10.31
C GLY A 88 13.54 8.04 -10.66
N PHE A 89 12.73 7.41 -11.50
CA PHE A 89 11.42 7.93 -11.89
C PHE A 89 10.50 8.12 -10.68
N PHE A 90 10.35 7.11 -9.82
CA PHE A 90 9.51 7.23 -8.62
C PHE A 90 10.00 8.36 -7.72
N LYS A 91 11.32 8.51 -7.55
CA LYS A 91 11.89 9.59 -6.75
C LYS A 91 11.56 10.96 -7.34
N GLU A 92 11.83 11.17 -8.62
CA GLU A 92 11.59 12.44 -9.29
C GLU A 92 10.11 12.83 -9.23
N LYS A 93 9.22 11.94 -9.68
CA LYS A 93 7.80 12.24 -9.81
C LYS A 93 7.09 12.42 -8.48
N LEU A 94 7.44 11.62 -7.46
CA LEU A 94 6.85 11.78 -6.14
C LEU A 94 7.36 13.04 -5.42
N VAL A 95 8.66 13.36 -5.52
CA VAL A 95 9.23 14.57 -4.90
C VAL A 95 8.64 15.83 -5.53
N ASN A 96 8.47 15.84 -6.85
CA ASN A 96 7.87 16.97 -7.56
C ASN A 96 6.34 17.01 -7.47
N GLN A 97 5.72 16.03 -6.80
CA GLN A 97 4.26 15.88 -6.70
C GLN A 97 3.56 15.89 -8.07
N GLU A 98 4.19 15.23 -9.04
CA GLU A 98 3.66 15.10 -10.39
C GLU A 98 2.69 13.93 -10.48
N LYS A 99 1.53 14.17 -11.09
CA LYS A 99 0.60 13.10 -11.47
C LYS A 99 1.12 12.45 -12.74
N VAL A 100 1.29 11.15 -12.72
CA VAL A 100 1.66 10.37 -13.91
C VAL A 100 0.59 9.34 -14.19
N LYS A 101 0.17 9.22 -15.45
CA LYS A 101 -0.79 8.22 -15.90
C LYS A 101 -0.14 7.31 -16.92
N ASP A 102 -0.37 6.01 -16.74
CA ASP A 102 -0.04 4.94 -17.69
C ASP A 102 1.37 5.03 -18.27
N HIS A 103 2.35 5.35 -17.41
CA HIS A 103 3.75 5.36 -17.83
C HIS A 103 4.28 3.94 -17.89
N GLU A 104 4.83 3.57 -19.03
CA GLU A 104 5.29 2.22 -19.31
C GLU A 104 6.79 2.07 -19.09
N PHE A 105 7.17 1.04 -18.34
CA PHE A 105 8.54 0.58 -18.19
C PHE A 105 8.73 -0.74 -18.91
N THR A 106 9.88 -0.92 -19.56
CA THR A 106 10.31 -2.22 -20.07
C THR A 106 11.30 -2.82 -19.09
N LEU A 107 10.93 -3.94 -18.47
CA LEU A 107 11.80 -4.70 -17.57
C LEU A 107 12.45 -5.85 -18.35
N ASP A 108 13.79 -5.89 -18.34
CA ASP A 108 14.57 -6.99 -18.92
C ASP A 108 15.32 -7.76 -17.82
N ASN A 109 14.61 -8.70 -17.21
CA ASN A 109 15.15 -9.58 -16.16
C ASN A 109 15.21 -11.05 -16.65
N GLY A 110 15.49 -11.27 -17.94
CA GLY A 110 15.50 -12.59 -18.59
C GLY A 110 14.19 -12.98 -19.28
N LEU A 111 13.11 -12.24 -19.04
CA LEU A 111 11.90 -12.23 -19.88
C LEU A 111 11.47 -10.76 -20.01
N VAL A 112 11.35 -10.27 -21.24
CA VAL A 112 10.91 -8.89 -21.50
C VAL A 112 9.45 -8.76 -21.07
N ARG A 113 9.19 -7.83 -20.15
CA ARG A 113 7.84 -7.51 -19.68
C ARG A 113 7.64 -6.00 -19.66
N THR A 114 6.46 -5.56 -20.05
CA THR A 114 6.05 -4.16 -19.92
C THR A 114 5.23 -3.99 -18.65
N LEU A 115 5.54 -2.96 -17.88
CA LEU A 115 4.81 -2.55 -16.69
C LEU A 115 4.24 -1.17 -16.91
N SER A 116 2.91 -1.03 -16.86
CA SER A 116 2.25 0.28 -16.84
C SER A 116 2.04 0.74 -15.40
N CYS A 117 2.38 1.99 -15.11
CA CYS A 117 2.31 2.57 -13.78
C CYS A 117 1.61 3.93 -13.79
N THR A 118 0.72 4.12 -12.82
CA THR A 118 0.06 5.40 -12.55
C THR A 118 0.46 5.87 -11.15
N LEU A 119 1.00 7.10 -11.06
CA LEU A 119 1.41 7.72 -9.81
C LEU A 119 0.47 8.87 -9.51
N MET A 120 -0.17 8.79 -8.35
CA MET A 120 -1.00 9.85 -7.82
C MET A 120 -0.40 10.30 -6.49
N PRO A 121 0.28 11.47 -6.45
CA PRO A 121 0.70 12.08 -5.20
C PRO A 121 -0.52 12.23 -4.30
N LEU A 122 -0.37 11.86 -3.04
CA LEU A 122 -1.43 12.01 -2.05
C LEU A 122 -1.72 13.51 -1.91
N VAL A 123 -2.87 13.96 -2.44
CA VAL A 123 -3.42 15.26 -2.08
C VAL A 123 -3.89 15.09 -0.64
N LEU A 124 -3.09 15.58 0.32
CA LEU A 124 -3.64 15.92 1.64
C LEU A 124 -4.73 16.96 1.33
N GLU A 125 -6.00 16.53 1.33
CA GLU A 125 -7.13 17.42 1.08
C GLU A 125 -7.02 18.67 1.97
N GLY A 126 -7.34 19.82 1.37
CA GLY A 126 -7.64 21.05 2.10
C GLY A 126 -8.95 20.95 2.88
#